data_AF-A0A963HZU7-F1
#
_entry.id   AF-A0A963HZU7-F1
#
_cell.length_a   1.000
_cell.length_b   1.000
_cell.length_c   1.000
_cell.angle_alpha   90.00
_cell.angle_beta   90.00
_cell.angle_gamma   90.00
#
_symmetry.space_group_name_H-M   'P 1'
#
loop_
_entity.id
_entity.type
_entity.pdbx_description
1 polymer ?
#
loop_
_entity_poly.entity_id
_entity_poly.type
_entity_poly.pdbx_seq_one_letter_code
_entity_poly.pdbx_strand_id
1 'polypeptide(L)'
;MTHFAHFEQDLDQIALELAGLGVICNVRLRDPGMVQAILDGHTPIDCTNHLAFDKMRGLLALAYKTIEESSRFEGPEATARMIHHAVQLAADRRDRYA
;
A
#
# COMPACT_ATOMS: atom_id res chain seq x y z
N MET A 1 4.34 -12.31 -23.07
CA MET A 1 4.47 -10.85 -22.85
C MET A 1 3.20 -10.36 -22.18
N THR A 2 3.17 -10.28 -20.85
CA THR A 2 2.06 -9.71 -20.03
C THR A 2 2.55 -9.32 -18.62
N HIS A 3 3.76 -8.77 -18.45
CA HIS A 3 4.24 -8.40 -17.09
C HIS A 3 3.42 -7.24 -16.48
N PHE A 4 2.94 -6.31 -17.31
CA PHE A 4 2.20 -5.11 -16.86
C PHE A 4 0.92 -5.43 -16.13
N ALA A 5 0.17 -6.41 -16.63
CA ALA A 5 -1.07 -6.85 -16.00
C ALA A 5 -0.83 -7.44 -14.60
N HIS A 6 0.32 -8.09 -14.36
CA HIS A 6 0.61 -8.72 -13.08
C HIS A 6 0.97 -7.67 -12.02
N PHE A 7 1.88 -6.73 -12.32
CA PHE A 7 2.26 -5.71 -11.34
C PHE A 7 1.11 -4.79 -10.96
N GLU A 8 0.27 -4.40 -11.93
CA GLU A 8 -0.90 -3.54 -11.66
C GLU A 8 -1.92 -4.25 -10.77
N GLN A 9 -2.28 -5.50 -11.10
CA GLN A 9 -3.18 -6.30 -10.29
C GLN A 9 -2.64 -6.56 -8.87
N ASP A 10 -1.36 -6.86 -8.75
CA ASP A 10 -0.72 -7.08 -7.46
C ASP A 10 -0.73 -5.80 -6.62
N LEU A 11 -0.37 -4.66 -7.21
CA LEU A 11 -0.36 -3.39 -6.49
C LEU A 11 -1.76 -2.93 -6.10
N ASP A 12 -2.76 -3.17 -6.95
CA ASP A 12 -4.17 -2.88 -6.64
C ASP A 12 -4.67 -3.69 -5.46
N GLN A 13 -4.39 -5.00 -5.42
CA GLN A 13 -4.75 -5.86 -4.30
C GLN A 13 -4.07 -5.40 -3.00
N ILE A 14 -2.77 -5.07 -3.07
CA ILE A 14 -2.02 -4.53 -1.93
C ILE A 14 -2.64 -3.22 -1.46
N ALA A 15 -2.95 -2.30 -2.37
CA ALA A 15 -3.50 -0.98 -2.03
C ALA A 15 -4.89 -1.07 -1.39
N LEU A 16 -5.76 -1.96 -1.88
CA LEU A 16 -7.07 -2.23 -1.30
C LEU A 16 -6.97 -2.79 0.13
N GLU A 17 -6.06 -3.73 0.35
CA GLU A 17 -5.84 -4.33 1.66
C GLU A 17 -5.21 -3.33 2.64
N LEU A 18 -4.25 -2.53 2.19
CA LEU A 18 -3.66 -1.43 2.98
C LEU A 18 -4.72 -0.40 3.41
N ALA A 19 -5.68 -0.08 2.53
CA ALA A 19 -6.79 0.81 2.88
C ALA A 19 -7.65 0.21 4.01
N GLY A 20 -7.97 -1.09 3.94
CA GLY A 20 -8.73 -1.79 4.98
C GLY A 20 -7.98 -1.86 6.31
N LEU A 21 -6.69 -2.20 6.28
CA LEU A 21 -5.84 -2.25 7.47
C LEU A 21 -5.64 -0.87 8.10
N GLY A 22 -5.55 0.19 7.28
CA GLY A 22 -5.53 1.57 7.75
C GLY A 22 -6.77 1.90 8.58
N VAL A 23 -7.95 1.46 8.16
CA VAL A 23 -9.19 1.63 8.95
C VAL A 23 -9.11 0.84 10.26
N ILE A 24 -8.68 -0.42 10.23
CA ILE A 24 -8.60 -1.29 11.42
C ILE A 24 -7.64 -0.72 12.48
N CYS A 25 -6.50 -0.20 12.05
CA CYS A 25 -5.48 0.37 12.93
C CYS A 25 -5.67 1.85 13.25
N ASN A 26 -6.73 2.50 12.74
CA ASN A 26 -6.92 3.96 12.80
C ASN A 26 -5.70 4.76 12.28
N VAL A 27 -5.15 4.33 11.13
CA VAL A 27 -3.95 4.90 10.51
C VAL A 27 -4.27 5.58 9.19
N ARG A 28 -3.73 6.78 9.02
CA ARG A 28 -3.75 7.49 7.73
C ARG A 28 -2.36 7.39 7.10
N LEU A 29 -2.19 6.45 6.16
CA LEU A 29 -0.92 6.22 5.47
C LEU A 29 -0.40 7.44 4.67
N ARG A 30 -1.27 8.40 4.36
CA ARG A 30 -0.89 9.65 3.68
C ARG A 30 -0.30 10.71 4.62
N ASP A 31 -0.40 10.51 5.92
CA ASP A 31 0.17 11.45 6.88
C ASP A 31 1.70 11.41 6.78
N PRO A 32 2.38 12.57 6.76
CA PRO A 32 3.83 12.63 6.63
C PRO A 32 4.55 11.76 7.66
N GLY A 33 5.49 10.93 7.20
CA GLY A 33 6.29 10.04 8.05
C GLY A 33 5.59 8.76 8.53
N MET A 34 4.27 8.61 8.32
CA MET A 34 3.52 7.44 8.79
C MET A 34 4.01 6.13 8.16
N VAL A 35 4.23 6.11 6.85
CA VAL A 35 4.73 4.92 6.14
C VAL A 35 6.08 4.47 6.70
N GLN A 36 7.00 5.42 6.91
CA GLN A 36 8.32 5.11 7.48
C GLN A 36 8.20 4.57 8.90
N ALA A 37 7.38 5.21 9.75
CA ALA A 37 7.15 4.75 11.12
C ALA A 37 6.64 3.30 11.17
N ILE A 38 5.70 2.93 10.29
CA ILE A 38 5.18 1.56 10.22
C ILE A 38 6.25 0.57 9.77
N LEU A 39 7.05 0.94 8.75
CA LEU A 39 8.17 0.12 8.26
C LEU A 39 9.24 -0.11 9.34
N ASP A 40 9.48 0.89 10.18
CA ASP A 40 10.38 0.81 11.35
C ASP A 40 9.79 0.03 12.52
N GLY A 41 8.50 -0.35 12.43
CA GLY A 41 7.80 -1.11 13.46
C GLY A 41 7.22 -0.26 14.59
N HIS A 42 7.10 1.06 14.40
CA HIS A 42 6.42 1.94 15.34
C HIS A 42 4.90 1.78 15.20
N THR A 43 4.32 0.96 16.09
CA THR A 43 2.87 0.77 16.14
C THR A 43 2.18 2.04 16.68
N PRO A 44 1.22 2.61 15.95
CA PRO A 44 0.39 3.70 16.46
C PRO A 44 -0.34 3.28 17.74
N ILE A 45 -0.51 4.21 18.67
CA ILE A 45 -1.18 3.97 19.97
C ILE A 45 -2.57 3.37 19.78
N ASP A 46 -3.29 3.79 18.75
CA ASP A 46 -4.66 3.35 18.48
C ASP A 46 -4.76 1.99 17.78
N CYS A 47 -3.66 1.45 17.24
CA CYS A 47 -3.70 0.11 16.64
C CYS A 47 -3.51 -0.98 17.71
N THR A 48 -4.62 -1.41 18.30
CA THR A 48 -4.63 -2.51 19.29
C THR A 48 -4.54 -3.91 18.65
N ASN A 49 -4.74 -4.01 17.34
CA ASN A 49 -4.63 -5.26 16.59
C ASN A 49 -3.22 -5.44 16.01
N HIS A 50 -2.33 -6.07 16.77
CA HIS A 50 -0.94 -6.31 16.36
C HIS A 50 -0.81 -7.15 15.08
N LEU A 51 -1.70 -8.13 14.85
CA LEU A 51 -1.70 -8.92 13.62
C LEU A 51 -2.01 -8.05 12.39
N ALA A 52 -2.97 -7.13 12.50
CA ALA A 52 -3.28 -6.19 11.44
C ALA A 52 -2.12 -5.23 11.18
N PHE A 53 -1.45 -4.76 12.24
CA PHE A 53 -0.25 -3.92 12.11
C PHE A 53 0.88 -4.66 11.38
N ASP A 54 1.21 -5.88 11.80
CA ASP A 54 2.26 -6.68 11.17
C ASP A 54 1.96 -6.96 9.69
N LYS A 55 0.70 -7.26 9.38
CA LYS A 55 0.23 -7.42 8.00
C LYS A 55 0.40 -6.12 7.20
N MET A 56 0.05 -4.97 7.77
CA MET A 56 0.19 -3.67 7.12
C MET A 56 1.65 -3.36 6.81
N ARG A 57 2.55 -3.61 7.78
CA ARG A 57 4.00 -3.46 7.59
C ARG A 57 4.52 -4.36 6.48
N GLY A 58 4.12 -5.63 6.47
CA GLY A 58 4.52 -6.58 5.43
C GLY A 58 4.02 -6.17 4.03
N LEU A 59 2.78 -5.70 3.92
CA LEU A 59 2.20 -5.24 2.66
C LEU A 59 2.82 -3.92 2.16
N LEU A 60 3.20 -3.00 3.06
CA LEU A 60 3.96 -1.82 2.67
C LEU A 60 5.31 -2.20 2.08
N ALA A 61 6.05 -3.11 2.73
CA ALA A 61 7.32 -3.61 2.20
C ALA A 61 7.14 -4.30 0.83
N LEU A 62 6.08 -5.09 0.68
CA LEU A 62 5.75 -5.72 -0.60
C LEU A 62 5.41 -4.68 -1.68
N ALA A 63 4.62 -3.65 -1.37
CA ALA A 63 4.30 -2.58 -2.31
C ALA A 63 5.56 -1.91 -2.86
N TYR A 64 6.52 -1.57 -1.98
CA TYR A 64 7.81 -1.00 -2.42
C TYR A 64 8.58 -1.96 -3.31
N LYS A 65 8.56 -3.26 -3.01
CA LYS A 65 9.21 -4.28 -3.84
C LYS A 65 8.57 -4.39 -5.22
N THR A 66 7.23 -4.45 -5.29
CA THR A 66 6.46 -4.47 -6.53
C THR A 66 6.75 -3.22 -7.38
N ILE A 67 6.83 -2.04 -6.75
CA ILE A 67 7.18 -0.78 -7.42
C ILE A 67 8.61 -0.81 -7.97
N GLU A 68 9.58 -1.28 -7.17
CA GLU A 68 10.99 -1.42 -7.60
C GLU A 68 11.10 -2.36 -8.81
N GLU A 69 10.41 -3.51 -8.76
CA GLU A 69 10.43 -4.50 -9.84
C GLU A 69 9.73 -3.98 -11.10
N SER A 70 8.52 -3.41 -10.98
CA SER A 70 7.84 -2.77 -12.12
C SER A 70 8.72 -1.68 -12.74
N SER A 71 9.37 -0.83 -11.94
CA SER A 71 10.25 0.23 -12.47
C SER A 71 11.44 -0.35 -13.23
N ARG A 72 11.96 -1.51 -12.82
CA ARG A 72 13.07 -2.20 -13.48
C ARG A 72 12.66 -2.87 -14.79
N PHE A 73 11.47 -3.49 -14.83
CA PHE A 73 11.02 -4.27 -15.99
C PHE A 73 10.23 -3.45 -17.01
N GLU A 74 9.51 -2.42 -16.57
CA GLU A 74 8.49 -1.71 -17.34
C GLU A 74 8.80 -0.23 -17.51
N GLY A 75 9.73 0.27 -16.70
CA GLY A 75 10.19 1.65 -16.72
C GLY A 75 9.36 2.58 -15.84
N PRO A 76 9.97 3.72 -15.43
CA PRO A 76 9.42 4.58 -14.39
C PRO A 76 8.08 5.24 -14.76
N GLU A 77 7.85 5.53 -16.04
CA GLU A 77 6.58 6.14 -16.49
C GLU A 77 5.40 5.19 -16.34
N ALA A 78 5.61 3.91 -16.63
CA ALA A 78 4.59 2.88 -16.55
C ALA A 78 4.26 2.58 -15.07
N THR A 79 5.29 2.46 -14.25
CA THR A 79 5.17 2.31 -12.79
C THR A 79 4.49 3.52 -12.15
N ALA A 80 4.77 4.75 -12.58
CA ALA A 80 4.11 5.94 -12.04
C ALA A 80 2.59 5.93 -12.29
N ARG A 81 2.15 5.48 -13.49
CA ARG A 81 0.72 5.32 -13.79
C ARG A 81 0.06 4.26 -12.92
N MET A 82 0.74 3.13 -12.74
CA MET A 82 0.30 2.04 -11.87
C MET A 82 0.15 2.51 -10.42
N ILE A 83 1.15 3.22 -9.86
CA ILE A 83 1.08 3.78 -8.50
C ILE A 83 -0.10 4.76 -8.38
N HIS A 84 -0.26 5.65 -9.36
CA HIS A 84 -1.36 6.61 -9.35
C HIS A 84 -2.72 5.90 -9.32
N HIS A 85 -2.91 4.86 -10.13
CA HIS A 85 -4.12 4.05 -10.14
C HIS A 85 -4.40 3.40 -8.78
N ALA A 86 -3.41 2.68 -8.22
CA ALA A 86 -3.54 1.99 -6.95
C ALA A 86 -3.86 2.96 -5.78
N VAL A 87 -3.25 4.16 -5.78
CA VAL A 87 -3.53 5.20 -4.78
C VAL A 87 -4.96 5.74 -4.90
N GLN A 88 -5.48 5.90 -6.11
CA GLN A 88 -6.88 6.29 -6.34
C GLN A 88 -7.83 5.19 -5.87
N LEU A 89 -7.56 3.94 -6.23
CA LEU A 89 -8.35 2.77 -5.83
C LEU A 89 -8.44 2.63 -4.30
N ALA A 90 -7.32 2.82 -3.59
CA ALA A 90 -7.29 2.82 -2.13
C ALA A 90 -8.06 4.00 -1.51
N ALA A 91 -8.05 5.17 -2.15
CA ALA A 91 -8.82 6.34 -1.72
C ALA A 91 -10.31 6.02 -1.74
N ASP A 92 -10.80 5.53 -2.87
CA ASP A 92 -12.20 5.18 -3.08
C ASP A 92 -12.63 4.07 -2.11
N ARG A 93 -11.73 3.12 -1.83
CA ARG A 93 -11.97 2.05 -0.85
C ARG A 93 -12.18 2.59 0.55
N ARG A 94 -11.35 3.55 0.98
CA ARG A 94 -11.41 4.16 2.31
C ARG A 94 -12.66 5.02 2.46
N ASP A 95 -13.04 5.78 1.43
CA ASP A 95 -14.22 6.64 1.49
C ASP A 95 -15.53 5.83 1.57
N ARG A 96 -15.53 4.55 1.16
CA ARG A 96 -16.64 3.61 1.45
C ARG A 96 -16.74 3.18 2.92
N TYR A 97 -15.71 3.44 3.73
CA TYR A 97 -15.65 3.07 5.15
C TYR A 97 -15.78 4.25 6.10
N ALA A 98 -15.76 5.48 5.59
CA ALA A 98 -15.95 6.72 6.35
C ALA A 98 -17.44 7.04 6.49
#